data_AF-A0A7T1HT83-F1
#
_entry.id   AF-A0A7T1HT83-F1
#
_cell.length_a   1.000
_cell.length_b   1.000
_cell.length_c   1.000
_cell.angle_alpha   90.00
_cell.angle_beta   90.00
_cell.angle_gamma   90.00
#
_symmetry.space_group_name_H-M   'P 1'
#
loop_
_entity.id
_entity.type
_entity.pdbx_description
1 polymer ?
#
loop_
_entity_poly.entity_id
_entity_poly.type
_entity_poly.pdbx_seq_one_letter_code
_entity_poly.pdbx_strand_id
1 'polypeptide(L)'
;MTHPVISRQRHECLDILATMSLLRRHRIRHLPIVDERNQPAGIVTISSLNRVLKETFFLRFRQAVEVMSTAVVTVRAQDTLRHAIQTMALRGISCVVVTEPITGRRGPSRERPIGILTERDILQMRRLDLALGTTRVEEVMSTPLSCIHPADDLAAVRDRMQKLRIRRMVVANDAGELVGLITESNLMQSIDPVDLYGVYEILQRQVNILREGQFQLLSRQRFDLSRALANREFKLVYQPLLNLSQGKIQSAEALIRWTSPQHGTVPPCDFIPLAEHSGFIVELGDWILETACQQIHQWLMEGGQPIQIAVNVTAHQLLEPQFVAKLLGIVERAGIPPALLKLELTESVLVENTMATAHCFQELQKQGIQIAIDDFGTGYASLSYLQHFSFDTLKVDQSFVRGIQSNPKAQVIVHSVLDMAEKMGFKTVAEGVEYPEELQWLRDAGCQVIQGYLIGKPLPPEQWEPEWLSGAVLPLIGAATASDGRGDRQVPAPGR
;
A
#
# COMPACT_ATOMS: atom_id res chain seq x y z
N MET A 1 -20.59 46.92 -21.14
CA MET A 1 -21.20 45.67 -20.61
C MET A 1 -20.46 44.50 -21.21
N THR A 2 -20.06 43.49 -20.44
CA THR A 2 -19.55 42.24 -21.01
C THR A 2 -20.73 41.49 -21.64
N HIS A 3 -20.63 41.22 -22.94
CA HIS A 3 -21.59 40.43 -23.70
C HIS A 3 -20.83 39.35 -24.46
N PRO A 4 -21.25 38.07 -24.41
CA PRO A 4 -22.36 37.53 -23.63
C PRO A 4 -22.06 37.47 -22.12
N VAL A 5 -23.11 37.52 -21.28
CA VAL A 5 -23.00 37.30 -19.82
C VAL A 5 -22.73 35.82 -19.58
N ILE A 6 -21.56 35.51 -19.03
CA ILE A 6 -21.19 34.14 -18.67
C ILE A 6 -21.89 33.81 -17.35
N SER A 7 -22.74 32.79 -17.35
CA SER A 7 -23.44 32.29 -16.17
C SER A 7 -23.30 30.76 -16.08
N ARG A 8 -23.50 30.20 -14.88
CA ARG A 8 -23.39 28.76 -14.60
C ARG A 8 -24.53 28.28 -13.74
N GLN A 9 -24.90 27.01 -13.89
CA GLN A 9 -25.86 26.40 -12.98
C GLN A 9 -25.21 26.07 -11.63
N ARG A 10 -26.01 25.99 -10.57
CA ARG A 10 -25.52 25.76 -9.20
C ARG A 10 -24.66 24.50 -9.06
N HIS A 11 -25.02 23.42 -9.74
CA HIS A 11 -24.28 22.14 -9.67
C HIS A 11 -22.94 22.18 -10.42
N GLU A 12 -22.79 23.08 -11.40
CA GLU A 12 -21.54 23.26 -12.15
C GLU A 12 -20.48 24.04 -11.36
N CYS A 13 -20.88 24.70 -10.26
CA CYS A 13 -20.01 25.46 -9.37
C CYS A 13 -19.66 24.73 -8.06
N LEU A 14 -19.84 23.40 -8.02
CA LEU A 14 -19.46 22.58 -6.87
C LEU A 14 -17.93 22.51 -6.69
N ASP A 15 -17.19 22.58 -7.79
CA ASP A 15 -15.74 22.75 -7.76
C ASP A 15 -15.40 24.25 -7.69
N ILE A 16 -15.03 24.67 -6.46
CA ILE A 16 -14.62 26.03 -6.13
C ILE A 16 -13.41 26.46 -6.97
N LEU A 17 -12.47 25.55 -7.22
CA LEU A 17 -11.23 25.83 -7.94
C LEU A 17 -11.50 25.98 -9.44
N ALA A 18 -12.29 25.11 -10.04
CA ALA A 18 -12.74 25.25 -11.43
C ALA A 18 -13.51 26.58 -11.65
N THR A 19 -14.33 26.97 -10.67
CA THR A 19 -15.08 28.23 -10.71
C THR A 19 -14.15 29.46 -10.66
N MET A 20 -13.07 29.41 -9.87
CA MET A 20 -12.04 30.46 -9.87
C MET A 20 -11.29 30.55 -11.20
N SER A 21 -10.92 29.41 -11.79
CA SER A 21 -10.25 29.34 -13.09
C SER A 21 -11.10 29.97 -14.20
N LEU A 22 -12.40 29.69 -14.20
CA LEU A 22 -13.36 30.27 -15.14
C LEU A 22 -13.44 31.80 -15.01
N LEU A 23 -13.55 32.33 -13.78
CA LEU A 23 -13.55 33.77 -13.53
C LEU A 23 -12.27 34.45 -14.09
N ARG A 24 -11.10 33.82 -13.89
CA ARG A 24 -9.81 34.34 -14.37
C ARG A 24 -9.65 34.25 -15.89
N ARG A 25 -9.99 33.10 -16.49
CA ARG A 25 -9.92 32.85 -17.94
C ARG A 25 -10.70 33.90 -18.71
N HIS A 26 -11.89 34.25 -18.19
CA HIS A 26 -12.76 35.24 -18.80
C HIS A 26 -12.54 36.67 -18.28
N ARG A 27 -11.57 36.87 -17.37
CA ARG A 27 -11.24 38.17 -16.75
C ARG A 27 -12.45 38.86 -16.10
N ILE A 28 -13.37 38.08 -15.53
CA ILE A 28 -14.57 38.56 -14.83
C ILE A 28 -14.39 38.38 -13.31
N ARG A 29 -14.98 39.28 -12.52
CA ARG A 29 -14.90 39.24 -11.04
C ARG A 29 -16.15 38.69 -10.36
N HIS A 30 -17.22 38.57 -11.13
CA HIS A 30 -18.55 38.20 -10.70
C HIS A 30 -19.11 37.20 -11.69
N LEU A 31 -19.52 36.03 -11.20
CA LEU A 31 -20.16 34.98 -11.97
C LEU A 31 -21.61 34.84 -11.49
N PRO A 32 -22.58 35.28 -12.29
CA PRO A 32 -23.99 34.99 -12.04
C PRO A 32 -24.24 33.48 -12.04
N ILE A 33 -24.93 33.01 -11.00
CA ILE A 33 -25.42 31.64 -10.89
C ILE A 33 -26.90 31.64 -11.24
N VAL A 34 -27.29 30.71 -12.10
CA VAL A 34 -28.67 30.52 -12.52
C VAL A 34 -29.23 29.19 -11.99
N ASP A 35 -30.55 29.14 -11.82
CA ASP A 35 -31.25 27.89 -11.51
C ASP A 35 -31.49 27.04 -12.77
N GLU A 36 -32.15 25.89 -12.62
CA GLU A 36 -32.49 24.96 -13.71
C GLU A 36 -33.40 25.59 -14.78
N ARG A 37 -34.07 26.71 -14.45
CA ARG A 37 -34.94 27.49 -15.36
C ARG A 37 -34.22 28.70 -15.94
N ASN A 38 -32.90 28.77 -15.79
CA ASN A 38 -32.03 29.85 -16.27
C ASN A 38 -32.33 31.22 -15.64
N GLN A 39 -32.98 31.25 -14.47
CA GLN A 39 -33.27 32.46 -13.70
C GLN A 39 -32.12 32.77 -12.72
N PRO A 40 -31.83 34.05 -12.42
CA PRO A 40 -30.77 34.41 -11.48
C PRO A 40 -31.04 33.84 -10.08
N ALA A 41 -30.17 32.94 -9.63
CA ALA A 41 -30.24 32.30 -8.31
C ALA A 41 -29.23 32.91 -7.31
N GLY A 42 -28.14 33.50 -7.80
CA GLY A 42 -27.12 34.13 -6.95
C GLY A 42 -25.93 34.65 -7.72
N ILE A 43 -24.88 35.07 -6.98
CA ILE A 43 -23.63 35.53 -7.57
C ILE A 43 -22.44 34.97 -6.80
N VAL A 44 -21.45 34.50 -7.54
CA VAL A 44 -20.16 34.09 -7.00
C VAL A 44 -19.14 35.18 -7.33
N THR A 45 -18.39 35.61 -6.32
CA THR A 45 -17.32 36.60 -6.47
C THR A 45 -15.97 35.99 -6.15
N ILE A 46 -14.90 36.56 -6.70
CA ILE A 46 -13.53 36.17 -6.32
C ILE A 46 -13.33 36.29 -4.81
N SER A 47 -13.86 37.34 -4.18
CA SER A 47 -13.78 37.56 -2.74
C SER A 47 -14.52 36.48 -1.92
N SER A 48 -15.70 36.04 -2.37
CA SER A 48 -16.44 34.98 -1.70
C SER A 48 -15.76 33.62 -1.86
N LEU A 49 -15.17 33.33 -3.02
CA LEU A 49 -14.40 32.09 -3.25
C LEU A 49 -13.12 32.06 -2.39
N ASN A 50 -12.39 33.17 -2.36
CA ASN A 50 -11.20 33.30 -1.51
C ASN A 50 -11.52 33.10 -0.03
N ARG A 51 -12.68 33.57 0.45
CA ARG A 51 -13.10 33.35 1.84
C ARG A 51 -13.31 31.86 2.14
N VAL A 52 -14.07 31.16 1.30
CA VAL A 52 -14.38 29.72 1.49
C VAL A 52 -13.14 28.84 1.39
N LEU A 53 -12.23 29.14 0.45
CA LEU A 53 -10.96 28.41 0.30
C LEU A 53 -10.04 28.60 1.52
N LYS A 54 -9.93 29.84 2.02
CA LYS A 54 -9.16 30.15 3.23
C LYS A 54 -9.76 29.45 4.46
N GLU A 55 -11.07 29.24 4.50
CA GLU A 55 -11.75 28.59 5.61
C GLU A 55 -11.49 27.08 5.71
N THR A 56 -11.36 26.39 4.57
CA THR A 56 -11.44 24.93 4.52
C THR A 56 -10.10 24.19 4.43
N PHE A 57 -9.03 24.80 3.88
CA PHE A 57 -7.85 23.99 3.50
C PHE A 57 -6.48 24.57 3.90
N PHE A 58 -6.27 25.88 3.78
CA PHE A 58 -4.90 26.42 3.73
C PHE A 58 -4.28 26.77 5.08
N LEU A 59 -5.09 27.09 6.09
CA LEU A 59 -4.57 27.46 7.40
C LEU A 59 -3.94 26.28 8.16
N ARG A 60 -4.18 25.04 7.71
CA ARG A 60 -3.68 23.79 8.32
C ARG A 60 -2.21 23.46 7.98
N PHE A 61 -1.58 24.24 7.09
CA PHE A 61 -0.25 23.95 6.56
C PHE A 61 0.76 25.08 6.82
N ARG A 62 0.43 25.98 7.74
CA ARG A 62 1.17 27.22 7.99
C ARG A 62 1.29 27.44 9.49
N GLN A 63 2.44 27.95 9.92
CA GLN A 63 2.70 28.25 11.33
C GLN A 63 2.53 29.74 11.65
N ALA A 64 2.24 30.02 12.92
CA ALA A 64 2.11 31.37 13.46
C ALA A 64 3.31 32.29 13.12
N VAL A 65 4.54 31.76 13.19
CA VAL A 65 5.79 32.48 12.91
C VAL A 65 5.88 33.06 11.50
N GLU A 66 5.23 32.42 10.52
CA GLU A 66 5.30 32.82 9.11
C GLU A 66 4.46 34.07 8.80
N VAL A 67 3.52 34.41 9.68
CA VAL A 67 2.47 35.41 9.42
C VAL A 67 2.36 36.47 10.51
N MET A 68 2.90 36.20 11.71
CA MET A 68 2.88 37.13 12.83
C MET A 68 3.62 38.43 12.53
N SER A 69 3.14 39.52 13.15
CA SER A 69 3.88 40.78 13.18
C SER A 69 4.92 40.72 14.30
N THR A 70 6.20 40.88 13.95
CA THR A 70 7.33 40.87 14.90
C THR A 70 7.57 42.25 15.53
N ALA A 71 7.14 43.34 14.88
CA ALA A 71 7.20 44.70 15.41
C ALA A 71 6.04 44.96 16.39
N VAL A 72 6.08 44.30 17.55
CA VAL A 72 5.05 44.46 18.58
C VAL A 72 5.35 45.69 19.43
N VAL A 73 4.36 46.59 19.56
CA VAL A 73 4.49 47.76 20.45
C VAL A 73 4.08 47.36 21.86
N THR A 74 4.99 47.57 22.81
CA THR A 74 4.84 47.17 24.21
C THR A 74 4.76 48.37 25.16
N VAL A 75 4.14 48.16 26.31
CA VAL A 75 4.09 49.10 27.46
C VAL A 75 4.31 48.29 28.75
N ARG A 76 4.82 48.92 29.81
CA ARG A 76 5.04 48.24 31.09
C ARG A 76 3.76 48.20 31.92
N ALA A 77 3.62 47.16 32.75
CA ALA A 77 2.51 46.98 33.68
C ALA A 77 2.23 48.23 34.55
N GLN A 78 3.30 48.85 35.04
CA GLN A 78 3.30 50.03 35.91
C GLN A 78 3.10 51.37 35.18
N ASP A 79 3.12 51.40 33.85
CA ASP A 79 2.89 52.63 33.11
C ASP A 79 1.44 53.11 33.30
N THR A 80 1.23 54.42 33.13
CA THR A 80 -0.12 54.99 33.27
C THR A 80 -0.96 54.69 32.04
N LEU A 81 -2.27 54.56 32.23
CA LEU A 81 -3.22 54.38 31.12
C LEU A 81 -3.14 55.52 30.09
N ARG A 82 -2.93 56.77 30.55
CA ARG A 82 -2.65 57.92 29.67
C ARG A 82 -1.48 57.66 28.73
N HIS A 83 -0.37 57.12 29.24
CA HIS A 83 0.80 56.81 28.44
C HIS A 83 0.48 55.76 27.37
N ALA A 84 -0.20 54.67 27.73
CA ALA A 84 -0.59 53.63 26.77
C ALA A 84 -1.52 54.18 25.65
N ILE A 85 -2.51 55.02 26.00
CA ILE A 85 -3.40 55.66 25.02
C ILE A 85 -2.62 56.58 24.08
N GLN A 86 -1.69 57.38 24.60
CA GLN A 86 -0.84 58.24 23.79
C GLN A 86 0.04 57.44 22.85
N THR A 87 0.64 56.35 23.33
CA THR A 87 1.45 55.43 22.51
C THR A 87 0.62 54.82 21.37
N MET A 88 -0.61 54.39 21.67
CA MET A 88 -1.54 53.89 20.65
C MET A 88 -1.87 54.95 19.59
N ALA A 89 -2.21 56.17 20.02
CA ALA A 89 -2.57 57.27 19.13
C ALA A 89 -1.40 57.75 18.26
N LEU A 90 -0.21 57.93 18.85
CA LEU A 90 0.99 58.39 18.13
C LEU A 90 1.47 57.38 17.08
N ARG A 91 1.30 56.08 17.35
CA ARG A 91 1.71 55.00 16.44
C ARG A 91 0.59 54.58 15.48
N GLY A 92 -0.63 55.10 15.64
CA GLY A 92 -1.79 54.72 14.83
C GLY A 92 -2.18 53.23 14.99
N ILE A 93 -2.00 52.65 16.18
CA ILE A 93 -2.27 51.24 16.46
C ILE A 93 -3.45 51.07 17.40
N SER A 94 -4.17 49.95 17.27
CA SER A 94 -5.41 49.69 17.99
C SER A 94 -5.25 48.77 19.22
N CYS A 95 -4.02 48.38 19.53
CA CYS A 95 -3.65 47.65 20.75
C CYS A 95 -2.17 47.80 21.11
N VAL A 96 -1.84 47.58 22.37
CA VAL A 96 -0.47 47.39 22.88
C VAL A 96 -0.39 46.12 23.72
N VAL A 97 0.77 45.46 23.70
CA VAL A 97 1.04 44.30 24.57
C VAL A 97 1.69 44.78 25.85
N VAL A 98 1.16 44.36 26.99
CA VAL A 98 1.67 44.73 28.31
C VAL A 98 2.71 43.72 28.72
N THR A 99 3.91 44.19 29.08
CA THR A 99 5.06 43.34 29.35
C THR A 99 5.73 43.62 30.69
N GLU A 100 6.45 42.62 31.18
CA GLU A 100 7.38 42.70 32.30
C GLU A 100 8.78 42.27 31.86
N PRO A 101 9.84 42.87 32.44
CA PRO A 101 11.21 42.47 32.12
C PRO A 101 11.54 41.09 32.70
N ILE A 102 12.17 40.23 31.89
CA ILE A 102 12.66 38.93 32.36
C ILE A 102 14.03 39.13 33.02
N THR A 103 14.08 39.10 34.34
CA THR A 103 15.32 39.24 35.12
C THR A 103 16.18 37.98 34.99
N GLY A 104 17.35 38.03 34.32
CA GLY A 104 18.31 36.92 34.41
C GLY A 104 19.40 36.70 33.35
N ARG A 105 19.44 37.38 32.19
CA ARG A 105 20.53 37.19 31.21
C ARG A 105 20.95 38.51 30.53
N ARG A 106 22.26 38.73 30.37
CA ARG A 106 22.84 39.87 29.61
C ARG A 106 22.53 39.70 28.11
N GLY A 107 21.75 40.62 27.56
CA GLY A 107 21.30 40.66 26.17
C GLY A 107 20.20 41.72 25.99
N PRO A 108 19.70 41.97 24.76
CA PRO A 108 18.60 42.91 24.53
C PRO A 108 17.41 42.59 25.46
N SER A 109 16.77 43.63 25.99
CA SER A 109 15.68 43.54 26.97
C SER A 109 14.61 42.53 26.53
N ARG A 110 14.61 41.35 27.16
CA ARG A 110 13.61 40.31 26.88
C ARG A 110 12.39 40.56 27.74
N GLU A 111 11.24 40.58 27.09
CA GLU A 111 9.98 41.00 27.68
C GLU A 111 9.00 39.82 27.73
N ARG A 112 8.43 39.57 28.92
CA ARG A 112 7.38 38.58 29.13
C ARG A 112 6.03 39.27 28.95
N PRO A 113 5.17 38.80 28.04
CA PRO A 113 3.84 39.37 27.88
C PRO A 113 2.92 38.89 29.00
N ILE A 114 2.24 39.82 29.66
CA ILE A 114 1.34 39.54 30.80
C ILE A 114 -0.11 39.94 30.51
N GLY A 115 -0.35 40.83 29.55
CA GLY A 115 -1.68 41.26 29.16
C GLY A 115 -1.70 41.97 27.81
N ILE A 116 -2.90 42.31 27.33
CA ILE A 116 -3.11 43.12 26.14
C ILE A 116 -4.10 44.22 26.46
N LEU A 117 -3.82 45.44 25.99
CA LEU A 117 -4.73 46.57 26.10
C LEU A 117 -5.21 46.97 24.70
N THR A 118 -6.52 47.05 24.52
CA THR A 118 -7.15 47.40 23.24
C THR A 118 -8.06 48.63 23.39
N GLU A 119 -8.41 49.28 22.27
CA GLU A 119 -9.37 50.40 22.26
C GLU A 119 -10.71 50.06 22.92
N ARG A 120 -11.15 48.80 22.80
CA ARG A 120 -12.39 48.34 23.44
C ARG A 120 -12.31 48.41 24.96
N ASP A 121 -11.18 47.99 25.51
CA ASP A 121 -10.96 48.01 26.96
C ASP A 121 -10.99 49.46 27.46
N ILE A 122 -10.33 50.36 26.73
CA ILE A 122 -10.33 51.81 27.01
C ILE A 122 -11.77 52.39 26.97
N LEU A 123 -12.59 52.00 25.97
CA LEU A 123 -13.98 52.46 25.85
C LEU A 123 -14.88 51.93 26.97
N GLN A 124 -14.66 50.69 27.42
CA GLN A 124 -15.39 50.11 28.55
C GLN A 124 -15.04 50.84 29.86
N MET A 125 -13.80 51.32 30.01
CA MET A 125 -13.34 52.07 31.19
C MET A 125 -13.86 53.51 31.28
N ARG A 126 -14.17 54.16 30.15
CA ARG A 126 -14.85 55.49 30.17
C ARG A 126 -16.21 55.46 30.87
N ARG A 127 -16.81 54.27 31.06
CA ARG A 127 -18.05 54.10 31.82
C ARG A 127 -17.83 54.02 33.34
N LEU A 128 -16.59 53.95 33.81
CA LEU A 128 -16.20 53.72 35.21
C LEU A 128 -15.51 54.94 35.87
N ASP A 129 -15.47 56.11 35.22
CA ASP A 129 -14.89 57.38 35.72
C ASP A 129 -13.46 57.26 36.33
N LEU A 130 -12.62 56.39 35.75
CA LEU A 130 -11.24 56.19 36.19
C LEU A 130 -10.33 57.38 35.82
N ALA A 131 -9.48 57.79 36.75
CA ALA A 131 -8.49 58.85 36.55
C ALA A 131 -7.31 58.37 35.68
N LEU A 132 -7.39 58.65 34.37
CA LEU A 132 -6.42 58.22 33.35
C LEU A 132 -4.94 58.51 33.66
N GLY A 133 -4.66 59.50 34.51
CA GLY A 133 -3.29 59.89 34.89
C GLY A 133 -2.68 59.06 36.02
N THR A 134 -3.49 58.35 36.80
CA THR A 134 -3.04 57.58 37.98
C THR A 134 -3.33 56.08 37.86
N THR A 135 -4.34 55.70 37.07
CA THR A 135 -4.64 54.28 36.79
C THR A 135 -3.51 53.64 36.01
N ARG A 136 -3.00 52.52 36.53
CA ARG A 136 -1.95 51.73 35.87
C ARG A 136 -2.53 50.83 34.79
N VAL A 137 -1.72 50.50 33.80
CA VAL A 137 -2.13 49.61 32.70
C VAL A 137 -2.49 48.20 33.22
N GLU A 138 -1.79 47.70 34.24
CA GLU A 138 -2.08 46.40 34.87
C GLU A 138 -3.50 46.27 35.44
N GLU A 139 -4.09 47.40 35.86
CA GLU A 139 -5.45 47.44 36.44
C GLU A 139 -6.55 47.29 35.39
N VAL A 140 -6.24 47.50 34.10
CA VAL A 140 -7.23 47.62 33.02
C VAL A 140 -6.97 46.72 31.82
N MET A 141 -5.81 46.06 31.76
CA MET A 141 -5.47 45.15 30.68
C MET A 141 -6.32 43.87 30.72
N SER A 142 -6.55 43.27 29.54
CA SER A 142 -7.20 41.97 29.44
C SER A 142 -6.30 40.86 29.98
N THR A 143 -6.78 40.15 31.00
CA THR A 143 -6.14 38.96 31.61
C THR A 143 -7.20 37.86 31.88
N PRO A 144 -6.86 36.56 31.83
CA PRO A 144 -5.54 35.99 31.51
C PRO A 144 -5.18 36.12 30.02
N LEU A 145 -3.90 36.38 29.74
CA LEU A 145 -3.40 36.51 28.37
C LEU A 145 -3.36 35.14 27.68
N SER A 146 -4.17 34.96 26.63
CA SER A 146 -4.09 33.78 25.78
C SER A 146 -2.94 33.93 24.79
N CYS A 147 -1.85 33.21 25.03
CA CYS A 147 -0.72 33.10 24.12
C CYS A 147 -0.82 31.86 23.22
N ILE A 148 -0.17 31.94 22.07
CA ILE A 148 0.06 30.83 21.14
C ILE A 148 1.57 30.67 20.91
N HIS A 149 1.99 29.47 20.54
CA HIS A 149 3.38 29.19 20.20
C HIS A 149 3.67 29.57 18.74
N PRO A 150 4.87 30.08 18.38
CA PRO A 150 5.22 30.40 17.00
C PRO A 150 5.09 29.22 16.01
N ALA A 151 5.20 27.98 16.48
CA ALA A 151 5.00 26.78 15.65
C ALA A 151 3.52 26.31 15.56
N ASP A 152 2.59 26.99 16.25
CA ASP A 152 1.17 26.61 16.22
C ASP A 152 0.59 26.79 14.81
N ASP A 153 -0.23 25.83 14.42
CA ASP A 153 -0.94 25.84 13.15
C ASP A 153 -1.98 26.96 13.07
N LEU A 154 -2.04 27.66 11.94
CA LEU A 154 -2.93 28.82 11.80
C LEU A 154 -4.42 28.45 11.87
N ALA A 155 -4.82 27.21 11.54
CA ALA A 155 -6.21 26.78 11.68
C ALA A 155 -6.58 26.65 13.16
N ALA A 156 -5.69 26.06 13.97
CA ALA A 156 -5.87 25.99 15.42
C ALA A 156 -5.89 27.38 16.07
N VAL A 157 -5.01 28.28 15.62
CA VAL A 157 -4.96 29.70 16.04
C VAL A 157 -6.30 30.39 15.75
N ARG A 158 -6.84 30.25 14.53
CA ARG A 158 -8.13 30.83 14.14
C ARG A 158 -9.28 30.27 14.98
N ASP A 159 -9.35 28.95 15.13
CA ASP A 159 -10.42 28.30 15.89
C ASP A 159 -10.41 28.76 17.35
N ARG A 160 -9.21 28.97 17.92
CA ARG A 160 -9.03 29.54 19.26
C ARG A 160 -9.50 30.99 19.33
N MET A 161 -9.15 31.82 18.35
CA MET A 161 -9.65 33.20 18.22
C MET A 161 -11.19 33.26 18.18
N GLN A 162 -11.83 32.38 17.40
CA GLN A 162 -13.28 32.31 17.29
C GLN A 162 -13.95 31.85 18.59
N LYS A 163 -13.44 30.78 19.20
CA LYS A 163 -13.94 30.25 20.49
C LYS A 163 -13.87 31.28 21.60
N LEU A 164 -12.74 32.00 21.69
CA LEU A 164 -12.52 33.04 22.70
C LEU A 164 -13.13 34.40 22.30
N ARG A 165 -13.67 34.53 21.08
CA ARG A 165 -14.20 35.79 20.51
C ARG A 165 -13.21 36.96 20.58
N ILE A 166 -11.94 36.67 20.37
CA ILE A 166 -10.84 37.65 20.34
C ILE A 166 -10.31 37.81 18.91
N ARG A 167 -9.80 39.01 18.58
CA ARG A 167 -9.29 39.34 17.24
C ARG A 167 -7.78 39.48 17.17
N ARG A 168 -7.10 39.29 18.31
CA ARG A 168 -5.66 39.44 18.47
C ARG A 168 -5.18 38.38 19.45
N MET A 169 -4.07 37.71 19.13
CA MET A 169 -3.39 36.78 20.03
C MET A 169 -1.90 37.08 20.04
N VAL A 170 -1.33 36.99 21.24
CA VAL A 170 0.09 37.18 21.46
C VAL A 170 0.84 35.88 21.17
N VAL A 171 1.96 35.98 20.48
CA VAL A 171 2.84 34.85 20.19
C VAL A 171 4.01 34.89 21.16
N ALA A 172 4.21 33.79 21.90
CA ALA A 172 5.29 33.65 22.86
C ALA A 172 6.05 32.32 22.62
N ASN A 173 7.36 32.32 22.81
CA ASN A 173 8.19 31.11 22.69
C ASN A 173 8.13 30.25 23.96
N ASP A 174 8.81 29.10 23.95
CA ASP A 174 8.91 28.18 25.11
C ASP A 174 9.52 28.82 26.37
N ALA A 175 10.32 29.89 26.20
CA ALA A 175 10.87 30.65 27.32
C ALA A 175 9.89 31.70 27.89
N GLY A 176 8.68 31.81 27.32
CA GLY A 176 7.66 32.78 27.70
C GLY A 176 7.96 34.21 27.22
N GLU A 177 8.86 34.37 26.25
CA GLU A 177 9.26 35.66 25.70
C GLU A 177 8.29 36.08 24.59
N LEU A 178 7.97 37.38 24.54
CA LEU A 178 7.17 37.94 23.45
C LEU A 178 7.96 37.88 22.13
N VAL A 179 7.41 37.18 21.14
CA VAL A 179 8.03 37.05 19.81
C VAL A 179 7.18 37.62 18.69
N GLY A 180 5.88 37.83 18.91
CA GLY A 180 5.02 38.41 17.89
C GLY A 180 3.56 38.62 18.31
N LEU A 181 2.78 39.17 17.38
CA LEU A 181 1.34 39.34 17.50
C LEU A 181 0.67 38.85 16.21
N ILE A 182 -0.40 38.06 16.35
CA ILE A 182 -1.27 37.67 15.23
C ILE A 182 -2.61 38.37 15.35
N THR A 183 -3.01 39.02 14.25
CA THR A 183 -4.35 39.58 14.08
C THR A 183 -5.15 38.76 13.06
N GLU A 184 -6.48 38.86 13.13
CA GLU A 184 -7.38 38.28 12.14
C GLU A 184 -7.04 38.76 10.70
N SER A 185 -6.59 40.00 10.55
CA SER A 185 -6.15 40.53 9.25
C SER A 185 -4.87 39.87 8.73
N ASN A 186 -3.92 39.51 9.61
CA ASN A 186 -2.72 38.78 9.20
C ASN A 186 -3.09 37.37 8.68
N LEU A 187 -4.02 36.69 9.35
CA LEU A 187 -4.56 35.39 8.90
C LEU A 187 -5.25 35.50 7.52
N MET A 188 -5.90 36.64 7.24
CA MET A 188 -6.60 36.87 5.98
C MET A 188 -5.69 37.25 4.82
N GLN A 189 -4.49 37.79 5.07
CA GLN A 189 -3.55 38.25 4.04
C GLN A 189 -2.48 37.21 3.65
N SER A 190 -2.31 36.14 4.44
CA SER A 190 -1.20 35.18 4.30
C SER A 190 -1.29 34.18 3.13
N ILE A 191 -2.35 34.28 2.33
CA ILE A 191 -2.59 33.36 1.21
C ILE A 191 -3.01 34.20 0.00
N ASP A 192 -2.19 34.20 -1.05
CA ASP A 192 -2.67 34.41 -2.42
C ASP A 192 -3.11 33.04 -2.95
N PRO A 193 -4.42 32.75 -3.02
CA PRO A 193 -4.93 31.46 -3.47
C PRO A 193 -4.60 31.16 -4.94
N VAL A 194 -4.13 32.18 -5.67
CA VAL A 194 -3.83 32.13 -7.10
C VAL A 194 -2.53 31.37 -7.39
N ASP A 195 -1.52 31.49 -6.52
CA ASP A 195 -0.21 30.85 -6.74
C ASP A 195 -0.24 29.34 -6.40
N LEU A 196 -0.95 28.96 -5.33
CA LEU A 196 -1.10 27.55 -4.97
C LEU A 196 -2.04 26.77 -5.91
N TYR A 197 -3.06 27.42 -6.50
CA TYR A 197 -3.89 26.78 -7.53
C TYR A 197 -3.05 26.41 -8.76
N GLY A 198 -2.14 27.29 -9.18
CA GLY A 198 -1.19 26.99 -10.25
C GLY A 198 -0.33 25.77 -9.95
N VAL A 199 0.19 25.66 -8.72
CA VAL A 199 0.96 24.49 -8.28
C VAL A 199 0.11 23.22 -8.27
N TYR A 200 -1.12 23.28 -7.74
CA TYR A 200 -2.03 22.14 -7.75
C TYR A 200 -2.36 21.64 -9.17
N GLU A 201 -2.65 22.54 -10.12
CA GLU A 201 -2.89 22.14 -11.51
C GLU A 201 -1.67 21.51 -12.17
N ILE A 202 -0.47 22.05 -11.93
CA ILE A 202 0.78 21.47 -12.45
C ILE A 202 0.98 20.06 -11.89
N LEU A 203 0.79 19.87 -10.59
CA LEU A 203 0.93 18.56 -9.94
C LEU A 203 -0.11 17.56 -10.45
N GLN A 204 -1.38 17.95 -10.54
CA GLN A 204 -2.44 17.09 -11.09
C GLN A 204 -2.14 16.70 -12.53
N ARG A 205 -1.67 17.65 -13.35
CA ARG A 205 -1.27 17.37 -14.73
C ARG A 205 -0.10 16.39 -14.79
N GLN A 206 0.92 16.56 -13.95
CA GLN A 206 2.06 15.63 -13.87
C GLN A 206 1.61 14.22 -13.45
N VAL A 207 0.76 14.11 -12.43
CA VAL A 207 0.21 12.82 -11.98
C VAL A 207 -0.58 12.15 -13.10
N ASN A 208 -1.41 12.89 -13.82
CA ASN A 208 -2.18 12.34 -14.94
C ASN A 208 -1.28 11.87 -16.09
N ILE A 209 -0.25 12.65 -16.46
CA ILE A 209 0.74 12.25 -17.47
C ILE A 209 1.46 10.96 -17.05
N LEU A 210 1.86 10.85 -15.78
CA LEU A 210 2.52 9.65 -15.27
C LEU A 210 1.59 8.43 -15.29
N ARG A 211 0.33 8.60 -14.87
CA ARG A 211 -0.69 7.53 -14.91
C ARG A 211 -0.96 7.06 -16.34
N GLU A 212 -1.09 7.99 -17.28
CA GLU A 212 -1.32 7.67 -18.69
C GLU A 212 -0.10 6.95 -19.29
N GLY A 213 1.11 7.41 -19.00
CA GLY A 213 2.35 6.74 -19.40
C GLY A 213 2.46 5.32 -18.82
N GLN A 214 2.13 5.14 -17.54
CA GLN A 214 2.10 3.82 -16.90
C GLN A 214 1.06 2.90 -17.57
N PHE A 215 -0.15 3.39 -17.83
CA PHE A 215 -1.19 2.64 -18.50
C PHE A 215 -0.78 2.20 -19.91
N GLN A 216 -0.13 3.08 -20.68
CA GLN A 216 0.38 2.75 -22.02
C GLN A 216 1.46 1.67 -21.97
N LEU A 217 2.39 1.74 -21.01
CA LEU A 217 3.44 0.74 -20.83
C LEU A 217 2.86 -0.64 -20.49
N LEU A 218 1.94 -0.71 -19.52
CA LEU A 218 1.29 -1.96 -19.13
C LEU A 218 0.44 -2.54 -20.26
N SER A 219 -0.27 -1.69 -21.02
CA SER A 219 -1.06 -2.12 -22.18
C SER A 219 -0.17 -2.72 -23.28
N ARG A 220 1.00 -2.13 -23.51
CA ARG A 220 1.98 -2.65 -24.47
C ARG A 220 2.54 -4.00 -24.01
N GLN A 221 2.92 -4.11 -22.73
CA GLN A 221 3.41 -5.37 -22.15
C GLN A 221 2.36 -6.49 -22.26
N ARG A 222 1.09 -6.19 -21.93
CA ARG A 222 -0.02 -7.13 -22.12
C ARG A 222 -0.17 -7.56 -23.58
N PHE A 223 -0.09 -6.61 -24.51
CA PHE A 223 -0.18 -6.91 -25.93
C PHE A 223 0.95 -7.84 -26.39
N ASP A 224 2.19 -7.58 -25.94
CA ASP A 224 3.35 -8.41 -26.28
C ASP A 224 3.23 -9.84 -25.71
N LEU A 225 2.76 -10.00 -24.47
CA LEU A 225 2.49 -11.31 -23.84
C LEU A 225 1.33 -12.04 -24.52
N SER A 226 0.24 -11.33 -24.85
CA SER A 226 -0.91 -11.90 -25.56
C SER A 226 -0.51 -12.42 -26.94
N ARG A 227 0.32 -11.66 -27.68
CA ARG A 227 0.88 -12.12 -28.95
C ARG A 227 1.77 -13.35 -28.78
N ALA A 228 2.61 -13.38 -27.75
CA ALA A 228 3.45 -14.54 -27.46
C ALA A 228 2.62 -15.80 -27.19
N LEU A 229 1.48 -15.66 -26.48
CA LEU A 229 0.52 -16.75 -26.27
C LEU A 229 -0.11 -17.22 -27.58
N ALA A 230 -0.59 -16.31 -28.42
CA ALA A 230 -1.15 -16.64 -29.72
C ALA A 230 -0.14 -17.34 -30.65
N ASN A 231 1.14 -16.99 -30.53
CA ASN A 231 2.24 -17.57 -31.31
C ASN A 231 2.75 -18.91 -30.76
N ARG A 232 2.14 -19.46 -29.69
CA ARG A 232 2.58 -20.70 -29.02
C ARG A 232 4.02 -20.62 -28.50
N GLU A 233 4.44 -19.45 -28.03
CA GLU A 233 5.77 -19.24 -27.43
C GLU A 233 5.83 -19.75 -25.98
N PHE A 234 4.67 -19.93 -25.33
CA PHE A 234 4.56 -20.55 -24.02
C PHE A 234 4.32 -22.05 -24.14
N LYS A 235 4.96 -22.81 -23.25
CA LYS A 235 4.79 -24.25 -23.10
C LYS A 235 4.83 -24.63 -21.62
N LEU A 236 4.21 -25.75 -21.27
CA LEU A 236 4.36 -26.35 -19.95
C LEU A 236 5.42 -27.44 -20.00
N VAL A 237 6.28 -27.43 -19.00
CA VAL A 237 7.14 -28.57 -18.64
C VAL A 237 6.70 -29.07 -17.28
N TYR A 238 6.94 -30.33 -17.00
CA TYR A 238 6.43 -31.00 -15.82
C TYR A 238 7.60 -31.57 -15.03
N GLN A 239 7.66 -31.27 -13.74
CA GLN A 239 8.68 -31.82 -12.85
C GLN A 239 8.07 -32.93 -11.98
N PRO A 240 8.66 -34.14 -11.92
CA PRO A 240 8.09 -35.25 -11.16
C PRO A 240 8.29 -35.09 -9.64
N LEU A 241 7.30 -35.50 -8.87
CA LEU A 241 7.33 -35.59 -7.41
C LEU A 241 7.28 -37.05 -6.97
N LEU A 242 8.23 -37.45 -6.13
CA LEU A 242 8.40 -38.82 -5.65
C LEU A 242 7.73 -39.00 -4.29
N ASN A 243 6.81 -39.94 -4.18
CA ASN A 243 6.30 -40.39 -2.89
C ASN A 243 7.34 -41.28 -2.21
N LEU A 244 7.83 -40.89 -1.03
CA LEU A 244 8.90 -41.59 -0.33
C LEU A 244 8.47 -42.94 0.25
N SER A 245 7.20 -43.08 0.65
CA SER A 245 6.67 -44.32 1.22
C SER A 245 6.44 -45.42 0.18
N GLN A 246 6.03 -45.02 -1.04
CA GLN A 246 5.72 -45.97 -2.12
C GLN A 246 6.86 -46.12 -3.13
N GLY A 247 7.74 -45.13 -3.18
CA GLY A 247 8.84 -45.04 -4.13
C GLY A 247 8.44 -44.86 -5.57
N LYS A 248 7.29 -44.25 -5.82
CA LYS A 248 6.76 -44.03 -7.16
C LYS A 248 6.51 -42.54 -7.37
N ILE A 249 6.62 -42.10 -8.62
CA ILE A 249 6.12 -40.79 -9.02
C ILE A 249 4.60 -40.84 -8.98
N GLN A 250 3.97 -39.91 -8.26
CA GLN A 250 2.50 -39.83 -8.16
C GLN A 250 1.94 -38.50 -8.61
N SER A 251 2.79 -37.47 -8.63
CA SER A 251 2.39 -36.14 -9.04
C SER A 251 3.49 -35.45 -9.84
N ALA A 252 3.10 -34.41 -10.55
CA ALA A 252 3.98 -33.54 -11.31
C ALA A 252 3.62 -32.08 -11.05
N GLU A 253 4.60 -31.19 -10.99
CA GLU A 253 4.34 -29.76 -11.00
C GLU A 253 4.41 -29.23 -12.43
N ALA A 254 3.36 -28.54 -12.87
CA ALA A 254 3.31 -27.85 -14.16
C ALA A 254 4.00 -26.49 -14.07
N LEU A 255 5.10 -26.36 -14.81
CA LEU A 255 5.95 -25.19 -14.81
C LEU A 255 5.95 -24.54 -16.19
N ILE A 256 5.50 -23.29 -16.25
CA ILE A 256 5.49 -22.53 -17.51
C ILE A 256 6.91 -22.19 -17.98
N ARG A 257 7.12 -22.26 -19.30
CA ARG A 257 8.35 -21.83 -19.97
C ARG A 257 7.98 -20.94 -21.15
N TRP A 258 8.69 -19.84 -21.30
CA TRP A 258 8.56 -18.97 -22.45
C TRP A 258 9.82 -19.07 -23.32
N THR A 259 9.65 -19.45 -24.57
CA THR A 259 10.71 -19.41 -25.58
C THR A 259 10.35 -18.35 -26.62
N SER A 260 10.91 -17.16 -26.45
CA SER A 260 10.72 -16.04 -27.37
C SER A 260 11.66 -16.14 -28.56
N PRO A 261 11.20 -15.95 -29.81
CA PRO A 261 12.07 -15.87 -30.98
C PRO A 261 13.09 -14.72 -30.90
N GLN A 262 12.77 -13.66 -30.15
CA GLN A 262 13.59 -12.45 -30.05
C GLN A 262 14.56 -12.50 -28.87
N HIS A 263 14.15 -13.12 -27.76
CA HIS A 263 14.89 -13.10 -26.49
C HIS A 263 15.42 -14.48 -26.05
N GLY A 264 15.13 -15.55 -26.81
CA GLY A 264 15.49 -16.90 -26.42
C GLY A 264 14.62 -17.43 -25.29
N THR A 265 15.21 -18.21 -24.37
CA THR A 265 14.47 -18.71 -23.19
C THR A 265 14.34 -17.60 -22.16
N VAL A 266 13.12 -17.18 -21.88
CA VAL A 266 12.82 -16.14 -20.87
C VAL A 266 12.38 -16.84 -19.57
N PRO A 267 13.03 -16.58 -18.43
CA PRO A 267 12.70 -17.26 -17.18
C PRO A 267 11.38 -16.72 -16.59
N PRO A 268 10.60 -17.55 -15.86
CA PRO A 268 9.35 -17.13 -15.23
C PRO A 268 9.47 -15.91 -14.31
N CYS A 269 10.59 -15.76 -13.59
CA CYS A 269 10.83 -14.61 -12.73
C CYS A 269 10.82 -13.27 -13.48
N ASP A 270 11.07 -13.27 -14.78
CA ASP A 270 11.09 -12.04 -15.59
C ASP A 270 9.70 -11.69 -16.11
N PHE A 271 8.89 -12.67 -16.53
CA PHE A 271 7.62 -12.38 -17.21
C PHE A 271 6.36 -12.56 -16.35
N ILE A 272 6.39 -13.38 -15.30
CA ILE A 272 5.25 -13.56 -14.40
C ILE A 272 4.90 -12.25 -13.68
N PRO A 273 5.87 -11.49 -13.10
CA PRO A 273 5.55 -10.19 -12.52
C PRO A 273 4.96 -9.22 -13.55
N LEU A 274 5.44 -9.21 -14.80
CA LEU A 274 4.84 -8.39 -15.85
C LEU A 274 3.41 -8.81 -16.18
N ALA A 275 3.12 -10.11 -16.23
CA ALA A 275 1.78 -10.63 -16.45
C ALA A 275 0.83 -10.21 -15.31
N GLU A 276 1.30 -10.22 -14.06
CA GLU A 276 0.53 -9.79 -12.89
C GLU A 276 0.22 -8.29 -12.94
N HIS A 277 1.24 -7.43 -13.09
CA HIS A 277 1.06 -5.97 -13.12
C HIS A 277 0.20 -5.49 -14.29
N SER A 278 0.20 -6.23 -15.41
CA SER A 278 -0.62 -5.92 -16.58
C SER A 278 -2.02 -6.57 -16.57
N GLY A 279 -2.31 -7.42 -15.58
CA GLY A 279 -3.54 -8.20 -15.48
C GLY A 279 -3.64 -9.37 -16.49
N PHE A 280 -2.63 -9.58 -17.33
CA PHE A 280 -2.59 -10.70 -18.29
C PHE A 280 -2.45 -12.07 -17.60
N ILE A 281 -2.01 -12.10 -16.34
CA ILE A 281 -1.87 -13.34 -15.56
C ILE A 281 -3.15 -14.16 -15.49
N VAL A 282 -4.33 -13.52 -15.58
CA VAL A 282 -5.62 -14.23 -15.58
C VAL A 282 -5.83 -15.03 -16.87
N GLU A 283 -5.60 -14.40 -18.03
CA GLU A 283 -5.70 -15.08 -19.34
C GLU A 283 -4.62 -16.15 -19.49
N LEU A 284 -3.40 -15.86 -19.03
CA LEU A 284 -2.30 -16.81 -19.05
C LEU A 284 -2.59 -18.01 -18.13
N GLY A 285 -3.13 -17.75 -16.94
CA GLY A 285 -3.51 -18.76 -15.97
C GLY A 285 -4.61 -19.68 -16.46
N ASP A 286 -5.65 -19.14 -17.11
CA ASP A 286 -6.68 -19.93 -17.77
C ASP A 286 -6.06 -20.90 -18.78
N TRP A 287 -5.13 -20.42 -19.62
CA TRP A 287 -4.43 -21.25 -20.60
C TRP A 287 -3.54 -22.32 -19.94
N ILE A 288 -2.85 -21.98 -18.84
CA ILE A 288 -2.04 -22.94 -18.07
C ILE A 288 -2.95 -24.06 -17.53
N LEU A 289 -4.08 -23.71 -16.91
CA LEU A 289 -5.03 -24.66 -16.33
C LEU A 289 -5.63 -25.58 -17.41
N GLU A 290 -6.03 -25.01 -18.55
CA GLU A 290 -6.55 -25.79 -19.67
C GLU A 290 -5.51 -26.77 -20.22
N THR A 291 -4.26 -26.30 -20.40
CA THR A 291 -3.17 -27.12 -20.93
C THR A 291 -2.78 -28.23 -19.96
N ALA A 292 -2.73 -27.94 -18.65
CA ALA A 292 -2.45 -28.95 -17.63
C ALA A 292 -3.57 -30.00 -17.54
N CYS A 293 -4.84 -29.59 -17.60
CA CYS A 293 -5.97 -30.53 -17.60
C CYS A 293 -5.99 -31.43 -18.84
N GLN A 294 -5.66 -30.88 -20.01
CA GLN A 294 -5.48 -31.66 -21.24
C GLN A 294 -4.34 -32.67 -21.10
N GLN A 295 -3.22 -32.29 -20.46
CA GLN A 295 -2.12 -33.21 -20.22
C GLN A 295 -2.49 -34.34 -19.26
N ILE A 296 -3.23 -34.05 -18.18
CA ILE A 296 -3.78 -35.09 -17.28
C ILE A 296 -4.61 -36.07 -18.09
N HIS A 297 -5.53 -35.58 -18.92
CA HIS A 297 -6.37 -36.42 -19.76
C HIS A 297 -5.53 -37.30 -20.69
N GLN A 298 -4.52 -36.74 -21.34
CA GLN A 298 -3.65 -37.48 -22.25
C GLN A 298 -2.93 -38.62 -21.53
N TRP A 299 -2.30 -38.36 -20.38
CA TRP A 299 -1.61 -39.40 -19.62
C TRP A 299 -2.55 -40.50 -19.10
N LEU A 300 -3.80 -40.17 -18.78
CA LEU A 300 -4.82 -41.16 -18.46
C LEU A 300 -5.17 -42.06 -19.66
N MET A 301 -5.29 -41.48 -20.86
CA MET A 301 -5.63 -42.23 -22.07
C MET A 301 -4.49 -43.13 -22.56
N GLU A 302 -3.24 -42.79 -22.24
CA GLU A 302 -2.07 -43.63 -22.52
C GLU A 302 -2.03 -44.92 -21.66
N GLY A 303 -2.94 -45.06 -20.69
CA GLY A 303 -3.12 -46.29 -19.91
C GLY A 303 -2.11 -46.47 -18.78
N GLY A 304 -1.37 -45.42 -18.44
CA GLY A 304 -0.46 -45.38 -17.29
C GLY A 304 -1.18 -45.28 -15.94
N GLN A 305 -0.41 -45.14 -14.86
CA GLN A 305 -0.97 -44.79 -13.57
C GLN A 305 -1.53 -43.35 -13.61
N PRO A 306 -2.58 -43.04 -12.83
CA PRO A 306 -3.03 -41.65 -12.69
C PRO A 306 -1.94 -40.77 -12.06
N ILE A 307 -1.54 -39.71 -12.77
CA ILE A 307 -0.60 -38.69 -12.27
C ILE A 307 -1.38 -37.43 -11.94
N GLN A 308 -1.26 -36.96 -10.70
CA GLN A 308 -1.83 -35.68 -10.30
C GLN A 308 -0.93 -34.53 -10.78
N ILE A 309 -1.49 -33.50 -11.41
CA ILE A 309 -0.73 -32.31 -11.81
C ILE A 309 -1.05 -31.13 -10.88
N ALA A 310 0.01 -30.53 -10.34
CA ALA A 310 -0.04 -29.33 -9.53
C ALA A 310 0.20 -28.10 -10.40
N VAL A 311 -0.63 -27.06 -10.24
CA VAL A 311 -0.59 -25.82 -11.04
C VAL A 311 -0.52 -24.62 -10.10
N ASN A 312 0.48 -23.77 -10.32
CA ASN A 312 0.63 -22.51 -9.60
C ASN A 312 -0.47 -21.51 -9.95
N VAL A 313 -1.16 -20.99 -8.93
CA VAL A 313 -2.24 -20.00 -9.06
C VAL A 313 -1.91 -18.78 -8.21
N THR A 314 -2.04 -17.60 -8.81
CA THR A 314 -1.75 -16.33 -8.13
C THR A 314 -2.96 -15.82 -7.34
N ALA A 315 -2.74 -14.97 -6.33
CA ALA A 315 -3.81 -14.34 -5.55
C ALA A 315 -4.84 -13.62 -6.44
N HIS A 316 -4.34 -12.91 -7.47
CA HIS A 316 -5.17 -12.18 -8.43
C HIS A 316 -6.16 -13.09 -9.17
N GLN A 317 -5.74 -14.30 -9.56
CA GLN A 317 -6.62 -15.27 -10.21
C GLN A 317 -7.65 -15.83 -9.25
N LEU A 318 -7.24 -16.19 -8.03
CA LEU A 318 -8.13 -16.78 -7.04
C LEU A 318 -9.28 -15.83 -6.63
N LEU A 319 -8.98 -14.53 -6.57
CA LEU A 319 -9.93 -13.49 -6.18
C LEU A 319 -10.80 -12.99 -7.34
N GLU A 320 -10.57 -13.43 -8.58
CA GLU A 320 -11.42 -13.08 -9.72
C GLU A 320 -12.84 -13.63 -9.51
N PRO A 321 -13.88 -12.81 -9.77
CA PRO A 321 -15.24 -13.30 -9.79
C PRO A 321 -15.36 -14.51 -10.72
N GLN A 322 -15.98 -15.58 -10.22
CA GLN A 322 -16.22 -16.82 -10.98
C GLN A 322 -15.00 -17.72 -11.23
N PHE A 323 -13.84 -17.49 -10.58
CA PHE A 323 -12.67 -18.37 -10.71
C PHE A 323 -13.03 -19.86 -10.53
N VAL A 324 -13.69 -20.19 -9.43
CA VAL A 324 -14.13 -21.58 -9.13
C VAL A 324 -15.02 -22.13 -10.26
N ALA A 325 -16.03 -21.37 -10.70
CA ALA A 325 -16.93 -21.82 -11.75
C ALA A 325 -16.20 -22.05 -13.09
N LYS A 326 -15.26 -21.16 -13.45
CA LYS A 326 -14.44 -21.29 -14.64
C LYS A 326 -13.55 -22.54 -14.56
N LEU A 327 -12.86 -22.74 -13.43
CA LEU A 327 -12.00 -23.89 -13.21
C LEU A 327 -12.75 -25.21 -13.31
N LEU A 328 -13.92 -25.30 -12.68
CA LEU A 328 -14.76 -26.51 -12.78
C LEU A 328 -15.20 -26.76 -14.22
N GLY A 329 -15.51 -25.71 -14.97
CA GLY A 329 -15.79 -25.82 -16.41
C GLY A 329 -14.58 -26.32 -17.22
N ILE A 330 -13.35 -25.93 -16.86
CA ILE A 330 -12.12 -26.45 -17.50
C ILE A 330 -11.97 -27.94 -17.22
N VAL A 331 -12.09 -28.34 -15.94
CA VAL A 331 -11.98 -29.73 -15.49
C VAL A 331 -13.03 -30.62 -16.18
N GLU A 332 -14.28 -30.14 -16.25
CA GLU A 332 -15.38 -30.85 -16.92
C GLU A 332 -15.13 -31.00 -18.43
N ARG A 333 -14.71 -29.94 -19.12
CA ARG A 333 -14.39 -29.99 -20.56
C ARG A 333 -13.22 -30.93 -20.87
N ALA A 334 -12.22 -30.99 -19.98
CA ALA A 334 -11.09 -31.91 -20.13
C ALA A 334 -11.47 -33.36 -19.77
N GLY A 335 -12.59 -33.59 -19.10
CA GLY A 335 -13.06 -34.92 -18.73
C GLY A 335 -12.12 -35.64 -17.75
N ILE A 336 -11.48 -34.90 -16.84
CA ILE A 336 -10.54 -35.45 -15.86
C ILE A 336 -11.21 -35.60 -14.49
N PRO A 337 -10.83 -36.61 -13.69
CA PRO A 337 -11.16 -36.63 -12.27
C PRO A 337 -10.59 -35.38 -11.56
N PRO A 338 -11.40 -34.58 -10.83
CA PRO A 338 -10.93 -33.37 -10.17
C PRO A 338 -9.76 -33.59 -9.20
N ALA A 339 -9.70 -34.78 -8.57
CA ALA A 339 -8.62 -35.18 -7.66
C ALA A 339 -7.23 -35.26 -8.32
N LEU A 340 -7.15 -35.31 -9.64
CA LEU A 340 -5.88 -35.27 -10.37
C LEU A 340 -5.40 -33.85 -10.66
N LEU A 341 -6.20 -32.83 -10.35
CA LEU A 341 -5.75 -31.45 -10.35
C LEU A 341 -5.47 -30.99 -8.92
N LYS A 342 -4.31 -30.36 -8.73
CA LYS A 342 -3.92 -29.69 -7.49
C LYS A 342 -3.57 -28.25 -7.81
N LEU A 343 -4.01 -27.32 -6.96
CA LEU A 343 -3.63 -25.92 -7.06
C LEU A 343 -2.57 -25.59 -6.02
N GLU A 344 -1.53 -24.88 -6.43
CA GLU A 344 -0.46 -24.41 -5.55
C GLU A 344 -0.56 -22.89 -5.42
N LEU A 345 -0.52 -22.40 -4.18
CA LEU A 345 -0.63 -20.98 -3.87
C LEU A 345 0.46 -20.58 -2.89
N THR A 346 1.01 -19.39 -3.07
CA THR A 346 1.99 -18.83 -2.13
C THR A 346 1.35 -18.54 -0.78
N GLU A 347 2.17 -18.57 0.27
CA GLU A 347 1.77 -18.23 1.64
C GLU A 347 1.07 -16.86 1.76
N SER A 348 1.44 -15.89 0.92
CA SER A 348 0.87 -14.53 0.92
C SER A 348 -0.64 -14.49 0.66
N VAL A 349 -1.18 -15.45 -0.11
CA VAL A 349 -2.61 -15.53 -0.43
C VAL A 349 -3.47 -15.73 0.83
N LEU A 350 -2.90 -16.32 1.89
CA LEU A 350 -3.61 -16.57 3.15
C LEU A 350 -3.88 -15.28 3.95
N VAL A 351 -3.07 -14.24 3.73
CA VAL A 351 -3.18 -12.94 4.42
C VAL A 351 -4.15 -12.01 3.68
N GLU A 352 -4.24 -12.15 2.36
CA GLU A 352 -5.11 -11.33 1.52
C GLU A 352 -6.56 -11.83 1.54
N ASN A 353 -7.48 -11.02 2.09
CA ASN A 353 -8.92 -11.27 2.11
C ASN A 353 -9.33 -12.68 2.60
N THR A 354 -8.89 -13.02 3.81
CA THR A 354 -8.97 -14.35 4.45
C THR A 354 -10.31 -15.08 4.27
N MET A 355 -11.44 -14.37 4.41
CA MET A 355 -12.78 -14.99 4.33
C MET A 355 -13.14 -15.44 2.91
N ALA A 356 -12.83 -14.63 1.89
CA ALA A 356 -13.12 -14.97 0.49
C ALA A 356 -12.25 -16.14 0.02
N THR A 357 -10.96 -16.10 0.37
CA THR A 357 -9.98 -17.16 0.08
C THR A 357 -10.41 -18.47 0.73
N ALA A 358 -10.83 -18.46 2.01
CA ALA A 358 -11.27 -19.66 2.72
C ALA A 358 -12.51 -20.29 2.09
N HIS A 359 -13.48 -19.46 1.68
CA HIS A 359 -14.66 -19.95 0.97
C HIS A 359 -14.29 -20.57 -0.39
N CYS A 360 -13.39 -19.95 -1.15
CA CYS A 360 -12.91 -20.49 -2.42
C CYS A 360 -12.26 -21.87 -2.22
N PHE A 361 -11.42 -22.02 -1.21
CA PHE A 361 -10.76 -23.29 -0.89
C PHE A 361 -11.76 -24.39 -0.56
N GLN A 362 -12.74 -24.09 0.28
CA GLN A 362 -13.80 -25.04 0.63
C GLN A 362 -14.60 -25.49 -0.59
N GLU A 363 -14.96 -24.58 -1.49
CA GLU A 363 -15.71 -24.93 -2.71
C GLU A 363 -14.90 -25.82 -3.64
N LEU A 364 -13.60 -25.56 -3.81
CA LEU A 364 -12.71 -26.39 -4.62
C LEU A 364 -12.51 -27.78 -4.02
N GLN A 365 -12.29 -27.87 -2.72
CA GLN A 365 -12.10 -29.14 -2.02
C GLN A 365 -13.38 -29.99 -2.00
N LYS A 366 -14.58 -29.38 -1.93
CA LYS A 366 -15.85 -30.11 -2.08
C LYS A 366 -15.97 -30.83 -3.42
N GLN A 367 -15.31 -30.32 -4.46
CA GLN A 367 -15.26 -30.95 -5.78
C GLN A 367 -14.12 -31.96 -5.90
N GLY A 368 -13.27 -32.10 -4.88
CA GLY A 368 -12.13 -33.00 -4.84
C GLY A 368 -10.83 -32.40 -5.37
N ILE A 369 -10.79 -31.11 -5.71
CA ILE A 369 -9.56 -30.42 -6.13
C ILE A 369 -8.71 -30.15 -4.88
N GLN A 370 -7.45 -30.59 -4.91
CA GLN A 370 -6.54 -30.42 -3.77
C GLN A 370 -5.85 -29.07 -3.79
N ILE A 371 -5.51 -28.57 -2.61
CA ILE A 371 -4.84 -27.28 -2.43
C ILE A 371 -3.52 -27.48 -1.69
N ALA A 372 -2.45 -26.91 -2.24
CA ALA A 372 -1.13 -26.87 -1.65
C ALA A 372 -0.72 -25.43 -1.35
N ILE A 373 -0.07 -25.24 -0.21
CA ILE A 373 0.56 -23.97 0.15
C ILE A 373 2.06 -24.08 -0.11
N ASP A 374 2.57 -23.16 -0.93
CA ASP A 374 3.95 -23.08 -1.36
C ASP A 374 4.75 -22.02 -0.59
N ASP A 375 6.08 -22.10 -0.68
CA ASP A 375 7.05 -21.20 -0.07
C ASP A 375 6.92 -21.05 1.46
N PHE A 376 6.37 -22.07 2.13
CA PHE A 376 6.04 -21.97 3.55
C PHE A 376 7.27 -21.71 4.43
N GLY A 377 7.20 -20.64 5.23
CA GLY A 377 8.26 -20.25 6.17
C GLY A 377 9.20 -19.16 5.65
N THR A 378 9.02 -18.70 4.41
CA THR A 378 9.74 -17.54 3.85
C THR A 378 8.95 -16.23 3.97
N GLY A 379 7.65 -16.32 4.31
CA GLY A 379 6.72 -15.20 4.41
C GLY A 379 6.42 -14.72 5.83
N TYR A 380 5.45 -13.80 5.92
CA TYR A 380 4.96 -13.19 7.18
C TYR A 380 3.68 -13.84 7.71
N ALA A 381 3.18 -14.94 7.15
CA ALA A 381 1.95 -15.53 7.63
C ALA A 381 2.17 -16.11 9.02
N SER A 382 1.43 -15.54 9.98
CA SER A 382 1.30 -16.11 11.31
C SER A 382 0.65 -17.50 11.19
N LEU A 383 1.20 -18.49 11.91
CA LEU A 383 0.59 -19.82 12.09
C LEU A 383 -0.91 -19.78 12.46
N SER A 384 -1.37 -18.66 13.03
CA SER A 384 -2.78 -18.40 13.31
C SER A 384 -3.70 -18.48 12.07
N TYR A 385 -3.19 -18.16 10.88
CA TYR A 385 -3.99 -18.22 9.64
C TYR A 385 -4.27 -19.67 9.22
N LEU A 386 -3.34 -20.59 9.44
CA LEU A 386 -3.52 -22.01 9.08
C LEU A 386 -4.73 -22.65 9.76
N GLN A 387 -5.18 -22.11 10.91
CA GLN A 387 -6.36 -22.58 11.62
C GLN A 387 -7.68 -22.31 10.87
N HIS A 388 -7.67 -21.38 9.92
CA HIS A 388 -8.88 -20.91 9.23
C HIS A 388 -9.04 -21.50 7.82
N PHE A 389 -8.00 -22.14 7.28
CA PHE A 389 -8.00 -22.67 5.93
C PHE A 389 -7.99 -24.20 5.95
N SER A 390 -8.80 -24.80 5.09
CA SER A 390 -8.69 -26.20 4.74
C SER A 390 -7.83 -26.32 3.48
N PHE A 391 -6.63 -26.87 3.62
CA PHE A 391 -5.73 -27.22 2.51
C PHE A 391 -5.10 -28.59 2.78
N ASP A 392 -4.55 -29.22 1.75
CA ASP A 392 -4.17 -30.63 1.76
C ASP A 392 -2.67 -30.85 1.90
N THR A 393 -1.87 -29.92 1.37
CA THR A 393 -0.42 -30.07 1.23
C THR A 393 0.31 -28.80 1.64
N LEU A 394 1.44 -28.97 2.33
CA LEU A 394 2.36 -27.92 2.69
C LEU A 394 3.72 -28.21 2.05
N LYS A 395 4.24 -27.27 1.26
CA LYS A 395 5.52 -27.39 0.58
C LYS A 395 6.58 -26.63 1.37
N VAL A 396 7.70 -27.28 1.64
CA VAL A 396 8.87 -26.72 2.33
C VAL A 396 9.84 -26.23 1.26
N ASP A 397 10.06 -24.91 1.24
CA ASP A 397 10.90 -24.25 0.25
C ASP A 397 12.35 -24.78 0.23
N GLN A 398 12.94 -24.80 -0.96
CA GLN A 398 14.29 -25.26 -1.22
C GLN A 398 15.36 -24.55 -0.36
N SER A 399 15.14 -23.31 0.07
CA SER A 399 16.10 -22.58 0.90
C SER A 399 16.33 -23.22 2.27
N PHE A 400 15.36 -24.00 2.77
CA PHE A 400 15.48 -24.76 4.01
C PHE A 400 16.02 -26.17 3.79
N VAL A 401 15.77 -26.76 2.61
CA VAL A 401 16.17 -28.13 2.27
C VAL A 401 17.63 -28.21 1.82
N ARG A 402 18.09 -27.21 1.06
CA ARG A 402 19.43 -27.22 0.46
C ARG A 402 20.51 -27.21 1.53
N GLY A 403 21.34 -28.25 1.57
CA GLY A 403 22.43 -28.38 2.54
C GLY A 403 21.97 -28.66 3.98
N ILE A 404 20.73 -29.13 4.18
CA ILE A 404 20.12 -29.34 5.50
C ILE A 404 20.96 -30.23 6.44
N GLN A 405 21.67 -31.21 5.91
CA GLN A 405 22.56 -32.11 6.66
C GLN A 405 23.63 -31.38 7.47
N SER A 406 24.07 -30.20 7.01
CA SER A 406 25.12 -29.39 7.65
C SER A 406 24.60 -28.15 8.36
N ASN A 407 23.28 -27.94 8.40
CA ASN A 407 22.67 -26.74 8.96
C ASN A 407 21.71 -27.10 10.11
N PRO A 408 22.19 -27.14 11.36
CA PRO A 408 21.37 -27.50 12.52
C PRO A 408 20.13 -26.61 12.70
N LYS A 409 20.20 -25.34 12.30
CA LYS A 409 19.04 -24.43 12.38
C LYS A 409 17.98 -24.80 11.36
N ALA A 410 18.37 -25.08 10.12
CA ALA A 410 17.46 -25.54 9.08
C ALA A 410 16.80 -26.87 9.48
N GLN A 411 17.57 -27.81 10.05
CA GLN A 411 17.05 -29.08 10.56
C GLN A 411 15.93 -28.87 11.60
N VAL A 412 16.14 -28.00 12.58
CA VAL A 412 15.13 -27.69 13.60
C VAL A 412 13.87 -27.07 12.98
N ILE A 413 14.03 -26.13 12.04
CA ILE A 413 12.91 -25.48 11.36
C ILE A 413 12.11 -26.50 10.56
N VAL A 414 12.76 -27.23 9.65
CA VAL A 414 12.09 -28.22 8.79
C VAL A 414 11.43 -29.31 9.63
N HIS A 415 12.10 -29.84 10.65
CA HIS A 415 11.49 -30.83 11.53
C HIS A 415 10.24 -30.29 12.24
N SER A 416 10.28 -29.05 12.73
CA SER A 416 9.11 -28.41 13.35
C SER A 416 7.94 -28.24 12.36
N VAL A 417 8.23 -27.92 11.10
CA VAL A 417 7.24 -27.80 10.03
C VAL A 417 6.62 -29.16 9.70
N LEU A 418 7.44 -30.21 9.57
CA LEU A 418 6.98 -31.57 9.32
C LEU A 418 6.10 -32.10 10.46
N ASP A 419 6.54 -31.95 11.71
CA ASP A 419 5.77 -32.33 12.91
C ASP A 419 4.43 -31.62 13.00
N MET A 420 4.41 -30.32 12.68
CA MET A 420 3.19 -29.51 12.67
C MET A 420 2.24 -30.00 11.58
N ALA A 421 2.75 -30.19 10.36
CA ALA A 421 1.96 -30.67 9.23
C ALA A 421 1.33 -32.03 9.53
N GLU A 422 2.10 -32.97 10.10
CA GLU A 422 1.59 -34.28 10.53
C GLU A 422 0.45 -34.14 11.54
N LYS A 423 0.63 -33.33 12.61
CA LYS A 423 -0.39 -33.11 13.65
C LYS A 423 -1.65 -32.43 13.13
N MET A 424 -1.52 -31.61 12.09
CA MET A 424 -2.65 -30.95 11.42
C MET A 424 -3.27 -31.80 10.31
N GLY A 425 -2.68 -32.95 9.98
CA GLY A 425 -3.16 -33.86 8.94
C GLY A 425 -2.83 -33.42 7.51
N PHE A 426 -1.84 -32.53 7.34
CA PHE A 426 -1.38 -32.09 6.02
C PHE A 426 -0.34 -33.05 5.44
N LYS A 427 -0.34 -33.20 4.12
CA LYS A 427 0.77 -33.83 3.40
C LYS A 427 1.94 -32.85 3.29
N THR A 428 3.16 -33.35 3.32
CA THR A 428 4.36 -32.52 3.21
C THR A 428 5.11 -32.82 1.92
N VAL A 429 5.50 -31.77 1.21
CA VAL A 429 6.42 -31.86 0.07
C VAL A 429 7.68 -31.08 0.44
N ALA A 430 8.87 -31.66 0.24
CA ALA A 430 10.12 -30.92 0.36
C ALA A 430 10.71 -30.63 -1.02
N GLU A 431 11.02 -29.37 -1.29
CA GLU A 431 11.51 -28.90 -2.59
C GLU A 431 13.03 -28.80 -2.67
N GLY A 432 13.55 -28.80 -3.90
CA GLY A 432 14.97 -28.55 -4.16
C GLY A 432 15.91 -29.65 -3.67
N VAL A 433 15.45 -30.90 -3.57
CA VAL A 433 16.31 -32.04 -3.21
C VAL A 433 17.28 -32.34 -4.36
N GLU A 434 18.56 -32.08 -4.15
CA GLU A 434 19.62 -32.28 -5.16
C GLU A 434 20.54 -33.45 -4.78
N TYR A 435 20.70 -33.74 -3.48
CA TYR A 435 21.69 -34.69 -2.98
C TYR A 435 21.06 -35.89 -2.23
N PRO A 436 21.64 -37.10 -2.34
CA PRO A 436 21.16 -38.28 -1.60
C PRO A 436 21.11 -38.11 -0.09
N GLU A 437 22.00 -37.31 0.48
CA GLU A 437 22.05 -37.00 1.92
C GLU A 437 20.83 -36.19 2.38
N GLU A 438 20.36 -35.25 1.55
CA GLU A 438 19.15 -34.46 1.81
C GLU A 438 17.91 -35.37 1.77
N LEU A 439 17.82 -36.23 0.76
CA LEU A 439 16.78 -37.25 0.64
C LEU A 439 16.73 -38.15 1.88
N GLN A 440 17.88 -38.65 2.33
CA GLN A 440 17.94 -39.55 3.47
C GLN A 440 17.48 -38.85 4.75
N TRP A 441 17.95 -37.63 4.99
CA TRP A 441 17.52 -36.84 6.14
C TRP A 441 16.00 -36.57 6.12
N LEU A 442 15.45 -36.16 4.97
CA LEU A 442 14.01 -35.90 4.82
C LEU A 442 13.16 -37.15 5.04
N ARG A 443 13.64 -38.31 4.55
CA ARG A 443 12.99 -39.61 4.78
C ARG A 443 12.97 -39.95 6.27
N ASP A 444 14.11 -39.80 6.94
CA ASP A 444 14.23 -40.10 8.39
C ASP A 444 13.40 -39.13 9.24
N ALA A 445 13.24 -37.89 8.77
CA ALA A 445 12.39 -36.87 9.39
C ALA A 445 10.88 -37.04 9.11
N GLY A 446 10.47 -38.06 8.35
CA GLY A 446 9.06 -38.37 8.09
C GLY A 446 8.42 -37.57 6.94
N CYS A 447 9.21 -36.95 6.07
CA CYS A 447 8.69 -36.27 4.88
C CYS A 447 8.01 -37.29 3.94
N GLN A 448 6.85 -36.92 3.40
CA GLN A 448 6.01 -37.83 2.59
C GLN A 448 6.37 -37.81 1.10
N VAL A 449 6.63 -36.63 0.55
CA VAL A 449 6.86 -36.40 -0.87
C VAL A 449 8.06 -35.47 -1.04
N ILE A 450 8.86 -35.70 -2.07
CA ILE A 450 9.98 -34.82 -2.42
C ILE A 450 9.93 -34.39 -3.88
N GLN A 451 10.51 -33.23 -4.14
CA GLN A 451 10.73 -32.66 -5.45
C GLN A 451 12.16 -32.15 -5.56
N GLY A 452 12.80 -32.38 -6.70
CA GLY A 452 14.13 -31.85 -6.94
C GLY A 452 14.89 -32.55 -8.06
N TYR A 453 16.07 -32.03 -8.38
CA TYR A 453 16.88 -32.52 -9.49
C TYR A 453 17.50 -33.90 -9.24
N LEU A 454 17.49 -34.38 -7.99
CA LEU A 454 17.84 -35.77 -7.69
C LEU A 454 16.89 -36.77 -8.38
N ILE A 455 15.62 -36.39 -8.55
CA ILE A 455 14.58 -37.22 -9.16
C ILE A 455 14.57 -36.97 -10.68
N GLY A 456 14.43 -35.70 -11.06
CA GLY A 456 14.28 -35.30 -12.45
C GLY A 456 14.17 -33.78 -12.57
N LYS A 457 14.71 -33.26 -13.67
CA LYS A 457 14.52 -31.85 -14.04
C LYS A 457 13.09 -31.64 -14.58
N PRO A 458 12.58 -30.39 -14.62
CA PRO A 458 11.37 -30.08 -15.36
C PRO A 458 11.55 -30.42 -16.84
N LEU A 459 10.70 -31.30 -17.37
CA LEU A 459 10.79 -31.84 -18.73
C LEU A 459 9.45 -31.70 -19.47
N PRO A 460 9.47 -31.49 -20.80
CA PRO A 460 8.23 -31.55 -21.57
C PRO A 460 7.63 -32.96 -21.53
N PRO A 461 6.31 -33.11 -21.72
CA PRO A 461 5.60 -34.40 -21.61
C PRO A 461 6.22 -35.53 -22.41
N GLU A 462 6.73 -35.24 -23.60
CA GLU A 462 7.26 -36.25 -24.52
C GLU A 462 8.62 -36.81 -24.06
N GLN A 463 9.26 -36.17 -23.09
CA GLN A 463 10.55 -36.57 -22.50
C GLN A 463 10.39 -37.20 -21.12
N TRP A 464 9.16 -37.40 -20.64
CA TRP A 464 8.92 -38.11 -19.39
C TRP A 464 9.30 -39.59 -19.50
N GLU A 465 9.96 -40.12 -18.47
CA GLU A 465 10.39 -41.51 -18.47
C GLU A 465 9.17 -42.45 -18.38
N PRO A 466 9.13 -43.54 -19.17
CA PRO A 466 8.04 -44.52 -19.11
C PRO A 466 7.85 -45.13 -17.71
N GLU A 467 8.92 -45.21 -16.92
CA GLU A 467 8.90 -45.70 -15.53
C GLU A 467 8.08 -44.78 -14.61
N TRP A 468 8.11 -43.47 -14.85
CA TRP A 468 7.32 -42.49 -14.09
C TRP A 468 5.83 -42.61 -14.40
N LEU A 469 5.48 -42.91 -15.65
CA LEU A 469 4.08 -43.07 -16.09
C LEU A 469 3.51 -44.47 -15.80
N SER A 470 4.35 -45.49 -15.64
CA SER A 470 3.91 -46.87 -15.35
C SER A 470 3.75 -47.17 -13.86
N GLY A 471 4.21 -46.30 -12.96
CA GLY A 471 4.19 -46.56 -11.52
C GLY A 471 5.22 -47.57 -11.07
N ALA A 472 6.36 -47.61 -11.75
CA ALA A 472 7.52 -48.36 -11.30
C ALA A 472 8.09 -47.75 -10.01
N VAL A 473 8.60 -48.61 -9.12
CA VAL A 473 9.32 -48.15 -7.93
C VAL A 473 10.71 -47.71 -8.34
N LEU A 474 11.07 -46.45 -8.10
CA LEU A 474 12.38 -45.90 -8.44
C LEU A 474 13.46 -46.40 -7.48
N PRO A 475 14.64 -46.78 -7.99
CA PRO A 475 15.75 -47.30 -7.19
C PRO A 475 16.43 -46.25 -6.29
N LEU A 476 15.96 -44.99 -6.31
CA LEU A 476 16.40 -43.91 -5.43
C LEU A 476 16.09 -44.18 -3.95
N ILE A 477 15.17 -45.11 -3.67
CA ILE A 477 14.95 -45.67 -2.34
C ILE A 477 15.79 -46.92 -2.23
N GLY A 478 16.98 -46.76 -1.64
CA GLY A 478 17.88 -47.87 -1.40
C GLY A 478 17.15 -49.00 -0.68
N ALA A 479 17.03 -50.14 -1.36
CA ALA A 479 16.88 -51.42 -0.72
C ALA A 479 18.06 -51.58 0.24
N ALA A 480 17.78 -51.59 1.54
CA ALA A 480 18.61 -52.27 2.50
C ALA A 480 18.51 -53.78 2.20
N THR A 481 19.21 -54.26 1.19
CA THR A 481 19.51 -55.68 1.01
C THR A 481 21.00 -55.86 1.04
N ALA A 482 21.47 -56.35 2.18
CA ALA A 482 22.77 -56.97 2.32
C ALA A 482 22.90 -58.12 1.31
N SER A 483 23.76 -57.95 0.30
CA SER A 483 24.52 -59.04 -0.32
C SER A 483 25.56 -58.47 -1.29
N ASP A 484 26.82 -58.71 -0.97
CA ASP A 484 28.03 -58.78 -1.80
C ASP A 484 27.98 -58.37 -3.28
N GLY A 485 28.98 -57.57 -3.68
CA GLY A 485 29.59 -57.71 -5.01
C GLY A 485 29.87 -56.41 -5.77
N ARG A 486 31.11 -55.92 -5.61
CA ARG A 486 31.89 -55.03 -6.50
C ARG A 486 31.25 -54.65 -7.85
N GLY A 487 31.15 -53.34 -8.12
CA GLY A 487 30.86 -52.81 -9.45
C GLY A 487 30.98 -51.29 -9.52
N ASP A 488 32.18 -50.83 -9.84
CA ASP A 488 32.62 -49.44 -10.01
C ASP A 488 31.84 -48.70 -11.12
N ARG A 489 31.26 -47.52 -10.81
CA ARG A 489 30.86 -46.51 -11.81
C ARG A 489 31.07 -45.09 -11.27
N GLN A 490 32.10 -44.44 -11.81
CA GLN A 490 32.47 -43.05 -11.61
C GLN A 490 31.38 -42.07 -12.07
N VAL A 491 31.07 -41.11 -11.21
CA VAL A 491 30.33 -39.87 -11.52
C VAL A 491 31.33 -38.83 -12.07
N PRO A 492 31.05 -38.11 -13.17
CA PRO A 492 31.93 -37.04 -13.64
C PRO A 492 31.67 -35.73 -12.85
N ALA A 493 32.75 -35.08 -12.43
CA ALA A 493 32.73 -33.80 -11.72
C ALA A 493 32.28 -32.62 -12.63
N PRO A 494 31.61 -31.57 -12.10
CA PRO A 494 31.20 -30.42 -12.89
C PRO A 494 32.38 -29.46 -13.09
N GLY A 495 32.64 -29.11 -14.36
CA GLY A 495 33.60 -28.08 -14.75
C GLY A 495 33.01 -26.67 -14.62
N ARG A 496 33.75 -25.85 -13.88
CA ARG A 496 33.83 -24.37 -13.77
C ARG A 496 32.74 -23.49 -14.37
#